data_AF-A0A534M619-F1
#
_entry.id   AF-A0A534M619-F1
#
_cell.length_a   1.000
_cell.length_b   1.000
_cell.length_c   1.000
_cell.angle_alpha   90.00
_cell.angle_beta   90.00
_cell.angle_gamma   90.00
#
_symmetry.space_group_name_H-M   'P 1'
#
loop_
_entity.id
_entity.type
_entity.pdbx_description
1 polymer ?
#
loop_
_entity_poly.entity_id
_entity_poly.type
_entity_poly.pdbx_seq_one_letter_code
_entity_poly.pdbx_strand_id
1 'polypeptide(L)'
;MTREEVLVSLRTWFQKFRATVWFRITYLVLLGVIVAELYILTLSPLACLVILLMPVSTFVVPYWLGERKLRRFAENLVVVFLIAIVLAAAMSTGALLAQKEPIPVQSFTDLSTSPMALTNGTVSPYRAPPGTSFLFQVKLTTAASNTPSNYSVFLNLTVVRGINDFDRRPFPMTYLGANASSNNTKTGSWFVVNQTLGDSIYGYAFSVTDHRSNWTYAGPDLGPVTASGWTFYGFFLYVTALSQVTILAVVTYFAILFLWWYTARQREARTKALARSAEKAKETSTEDPKESAKPPLTFGGKAAKATAFTCTNCGADVEETDAKCPKCGAVFED
;
A
#
# COMPACT_ATOMS: atom_id res chain seq x y z
N MET A 1 24.00 42.35 6.11
CA MET A 1 22.82 41.66 5.54
C MET A 1 21.99 41.13 6.70
N THR A 2 20.79 41.66 6.88
CA THR A 2 19.92 41.30 8.01
C THR A 2 19.10 40.05 7.69
N ARG A 3 18.64 39.32 8.72
CA ARG A 3 17.83 38.10 8.56
C ARG A 3 16.56 38.33 7.72
N GLU A 4 15.98 39.53 7.81
CA GLU A 4 14.79 39.92 7.08
C GLU A 4 15.06 40.14 5.58
N GLU A 5 16.18 40.78 5.24
CA GLU A 5 16.63 40.95 3.83
C GLU A 5 16.85 39.60 3.15
N VAL A 6 17.44 38.63 3.87
CA VAL A 6 17.66 37.28 3.38
C VAL A 6 16.34 36.55 3.14
N LEU A 7 15.36 36.67 4.04
CA LEU A 7 14.03 36.04 3.89
C LEU A 7 13.22 36.64 2.73
N VAL A 8 13.26 37.96 2.55
CA VAL A 8 12.59 38.64 1.43
C VAL A 8 13.25 38.27 0.09
N SER A 9 14.59 38.23 0.05
CA SER A 9 15.33 37.75 -1.12
C SER A 9 14.98 36.29 -1.46
N LEU A 10 14.96 35.40 -0.48
CA LEU A 10 14.55 34.00 -0.65
C LEU A 10 13.12 33.88 -1.17
N ARG A 11 12.18 34.66 -0.64
CA ARG A 11 10.77 34.64 -1.06
C ARG A 11 10.59 35.08 -2.51
N THR A 12 11.25 36.16 -2.91
CA THR A 12 11.17 36.67 -4.29
C THR A 12 11.86 35.73 -5.28
N TRP A 13 13.02 35.18 -4.90
CA TRP A 13 13.69 34.14 -5.67
C TRP A 13 12.80 32.89 -5.82
N PHE A 14 12.17 32.42 -4.74
CA PHE A 14 11.29 31.25 -4.77
C PHE A 14 10.06 31.48 -5.68
N GLN A 15 9.47 32.67 -5.66
CA GLN A 15 8.38 33.01 -6.57
C GLN A 15 8.81 32.99 -8.05
N LYS A 16 10.00 33.53 -8.36
CA LYS A 16 10.57 33.46 -9.71
C LYS A 16 10.86 32.02 -10.11
N PHE A 17 11.44 31.23 -9.22
CA PHE A 17 11.72 29.81 -9.45
C PHE A 17 10.42 29.03 -9.73
N ARG A 18 9.35 29.27 -8.95
CA ARG A 18 8.05 28.61 -9.12
C ARG A 18 7.42 28.82 -10.51
N ALA A 19 7.75 29.92 -11.19
CA ALA A 19 7.28 30.18 -12.55
C ALA A 19 8.04 29.38 -13.63
N THR A 20 9.16 28.75 -13.28
CA THR A 20 9.99 27.98 -14.22
C THR A 20 9.54 26.53 -14.37
N VAL A 21 9.88 25.91 -15.50
CA VAL A 21 9.68 24.47 -15.72
C VAL A 21 10.51 23.63 -14.73
N TRP A 22 11.68 24.14 -14.33
CA TRP A 22 12.58 23.50 -13.37
C TRP A 22 11.95 23.30 -12.00
N PHE A 23 11.06 24.20 -11.56
CA PHE A 23 10.32 24.00 -10.32
C PHE A 23 9.49 22.71 -10.37
N ARG A 24 8.83 22.44 -11.52
CA ARG A 24 8.04 21.21 -11.69
C ARG A 24 8.91 19.98 -11.61
N ILE A 25 10.02 19.96 -12.33
CA ILE A 25 10.97 18.83 -12.34
C ILE A 25 11.48 18.58 -10.93
N THR A 26 11.92 19.65 -10.24
CA THR A 26 12.50 19.55 -8.90
C THR A 26 11.50 18.98 -7.88
N TYR A 27 10.25 19.47 -7.84
CA TYR A 27 9.29 18.94 -6.88
C TYR A 27 8.89 17.49 -7.20
N LEU A 28 8.79 17.10 -8.47
CA LEU A 28 8.46 15.72 -8.85
C LEU A 28 9.58 14.75 -8.46
N VAL A 29 10.84 15.16 -8.65
CA VAL A 29 12.01 14.37 -8.22
C VAL A 29 12.02 14.24 -6.70
N LEU A 30 11.89 15.34 -5.96
CA LEU A 30 11.86 15.31 -4.49
C LEU A 30 10.70 14.47 -3.96
N LEU A 31 9.51 14.59 -4.56
CA LEU A 31 8.36 13.78 -4.20
C LEU A 31 8.59 12.30 -4.53
N GLY A 32 9.23 11.99 -5.65
CA GLY A 32 9.65 10.64 -6.00
C GLY A 32 10.63 10.04 -4.98
N VAL A 33 11.61 10.83 -4.51
CA VAL A 33 12.54 10.42 -3.44
C VAL A 33 11.78 10.15 -2.14
N ILE A 34 10.87 11.04 -1.74
CA ILE A 34 10.04 10.85 -0.53
C ILE A 34 9.22 9.56 -0.64
N VAL A 35 8.60 9.30 -1.79
CA VAL A 35 7.82 8.08 -2.02
C VAL A 35 8.73 6.84 -2.04
N ALA A 36 9.98 6.95 -2.52
CA ALA A 36 10.97 5.87 -2.44
C ALA A 36 11.30 5.48 -0.99
N GLU A 37 11.48 6.46 -0.11
CA GLU A 37 11.71 6.22 1.32
C GLU A 37 10.49 5.56 1.98
N LEU A 38 9.28 5.98 1.60
CA LEU A 38 8.05 5.34 2.05
C LEU A 38 8.00 3.86 1.64
N TYR A 39 8.55 3.47 0.48
CA TYR A 39 8.59 2.04 0.10
C TYR A 39 9.36 1.20 1.11
N ILE A 40 10.49 1.68 1.59
CA ILE A 40 11.31 0.93 2.57
C ILE A 40 10.55 0.80 3.89
N LEU A 41 9.84 1.85 4.30
CA LEU A 41 9.03 1.85 5.52
C LEU A 41 7.83 0.89 5.46
N THR A 42 7.46 0.35 4.28
CA THR A 42 6.42 -0.69 4.19
C THR A 42 6.83 -2.04 4.77
N LEU A 43 8.12 -2.26 5.04
CA LEU A 43 8.62 -3.44 5.77
C LEU A 43 8.48 -3.30 7.29
N SER A 44 8.06 -2.13 7.79
CA SER A 44 7.93 -1.85 9.21
C SER A 44 6.50 -2.10 9.73
N PRO A 45 6.28 -2.12 11.06
CA PRO A 45 4.93 -2.19 11.66
C PRO A 45 4.00 -1.04 11.23
N LEU A 46 4.53 0.02 10.63
CA LEU A 46 3.78 1.17 10.12
C LEU A 46 3.26 0.98 8.69
N ALA A 47 3.44 -0.20 8.08
CA ALA A 47 3.12 -0.48 6.68
C ALA A 47 1.74 0.04 6.24
N CYS A 48 0.69 -0.21 7.03
CA CYS A 48 -0.68 0.22 6.70
C CYS A 48 -0.81 1.74 6.56
N LEU A 49 -0.17 2.50 7.45
CA LEU A 49 -0.17 3.96 7.39
C LEU A 49 0.63 4.45 6.17
N VAL A 50 1.81 3.88 5.97
CA VAL A 50 2.76 4.24 4.91
C VAL A 50 2.15 4.03 3.52
N ILE A 51 1.43 2.91 3.32
CA ILE A 51 0.73 2.60 2.07
C ILE A 51 -0.30 3.68 1.71
N LEU A 52 -0.98 4.27 2.70
CA LEU A 52 -1.94 5.36 2.47
C LEU A 52 -1.25 6.71 2.25
N LEU A 53 -0.09 6.93 2.86
CA LEU A 53 0.67 8.18 2.72
C LEU A 53 1.24 8.36 1.30
N MET A 54 1.61 7.28 0.60
CA MET A 54 2.12 7.36 -0.77
C MET A 54 1.15 8.05 -1.75
N PRO A 55 -0.10 7.56 -1.94
CA PRO A 55 -1.05 8.21 -2.84
C PRO A 55 -1.51 9.58 -2.34
N VAL A 56 -1.68 9.75 -1.01
CA VAL A 56 -2.10 11.03 -0.43
C VAL A 56 -1.06 12.11 -0.69
N SER A 57 0.22 11.85 -0.41
CA SER A 57 1.30 12.83 -0.68
C SER A 57 1.42 13.14 -2.17
N THR A 58 1.32 12.12 -3.03
CA THR A 58 1.37 12.27 -4.49
C THR A 58 0.23 13.13 -5.03
N PHE A 59 -0.92 13.17 -4.34
CA PHE A 59 -2.06 14.02 -4.71
C PHE A 59 -2.00 15.41 -4.05
N VAL A 60 -1.78 15.47 -2.73
CA VAL A 60 -1.86 16.69 -1.93
C VAL A 60 -0.74 17.67 -2.29
N VAL A 61 0.48 17.19 -2.53
CA VAL A 61 1.61 18.08 -2.83
C VAL A 61 1.38 18.88 -4.13
N PRO A 62 1.09 18.26 -5.29
CA PRO A 62 0.77 19.03 -6.49
C PRO A 62 -0.48 19.90 -6.32
N TYR A 63 -1.49 19.43 -5.58
CA TYR A 63 -2.70 20.21 -5.30
C TYR A 63 -2.38 21.48 -4.49
N TRP A 64 -1.53 21.38 -3.46
CA TRP A 64 -1.09 22.52 -2.65
C TRP A 64 -0.21 23.49 -3.45
N LEU A 65 0.56 22.95 -4.41
CA LEU A 65 1.31 23.74 -5.39
C LEU A 65 0.44 24.40 -6.48
N GLY A 66 -0.89 24.26 -6.39
CA GLY A 66 -1.84 24.95 -7.26
C GLY A 66 -2.17 24.18 -8.55
N GLU A 67 -1.74 22.92 -8.66
CA GLU A 67 -2.15 22.08 -9.78
C GLU A 67 -3.64 21.72 -9.66
N ARG A 68 -4.36 21.82 -10.77
CA ARG A 68 -5.81 21.65 -10.85
C ARG A 68 -6.25 20.88 -12.09
N LYS A 69 -5.34 20.55 -13.00
CA LYS A 69 -5.69 19.81 -14.22
C LYS A 69 -5.64 18.31 -13.95
N LEU A 70 -6.75 17.61 -14.18
CA LEU A 70 -6.87 16.16 -13.99
C LEU A 70 -5.75 15.38 -14.71
N ARG A 71 -5.50 15.72 -15.98
CA ARG A 71 -4.46 15.12 -16.80
C ARG A 71 -3.07 15.23 -16.16
N ARG A 72 -2.76 16.37 -15.54
CA ARG A 72 -1.45 16.59 -14.92
C ARG A 72 -1.28 15.79 -13.63
N PHE A 73 -2.34 15.55 -12.87
CA PHE A 73 -2.28 14.63 -11.73
C PHE A 73 -1.94 13.21 -12.17
N ALA A 74 -2.61 12.69 -13.20
CA ALA A 74 -2.30 11.37 -13.75
C ALA A 74 -0.85 11.28 -14.29
N GLU A 75 -0.38 12.30 -15.01
CA GLU A 75 1.02 12.37 -15.47
C GLU A 75 2.01 12.38 -14.30
N ASN A 76 1.73 13.18 -13.26
CA ASN A 76 2.59 13.29 -12.09
C ASN A 76 2.67 11.97 -11.32
N LEU A 77 1.57 11.22 -11.20
CA LEU A 77 1.57 9.89 -10.58
C LEU A 77 2.60 8.98 -11.25
N VAL A 78 2.54 8.88 -12.58
CA VAL A 78 3.43 8.00 -13.36
C VAL A 78 4.88 8.40 -13.11
N VAL A 79 5.21 9.69 -13.23
CA VAL A 79 6.59 10.18 -13.03
C VAL A 79 7.09 9.91 -11.61
N VAL A 80 6.29 10.22 -10.59
CA VAL A 80 6.66 10.04 -9.18
C VAL A 80 6.90 8.57 -8.87
N PHE A 81 5.99 7.67 -9.28
CA PHE A 81 6.15 6.24 -9.01
C PHE A 81 7.29 5.62 -9.80
N LEU A 82 7.56 6.04 -11.04
CA LEU A 82 8.72 5.57 -11.79
C LEU A 82 10.03 5.91 -11.06
N ILE A 83 10.18 7.16 -10.62
CA ILE A 83 11.33 7.60 -9.83
C ILE A 83 11.41 6.80 -8.52
N ALA A 84 10.29 6.67 -7.81
CA ALA A 84 10.25 5.99 -6.53
C ALA A 84 10.63 4.51 -6.63
N ILE A 85 10.15 3.80 -7.65
CA ILE A 85 10.45 2.38 -7.89
C ILE A 85 11.95 2.20 -8.18
N VAL A 86 12.50 3.00 -9.09
CA VAL A 86 13.92 2.96 -9.47
C VAL A 86 14.81 3.21 -8.26
N LEU A 87 14.49 4.22 -7.46
CA LEU A 87 15.26 4.55 -6.25
C LEU A 87 15.10 3.50 -5.16
N ALA A 88 13.88 3.05 -4.85
CA ALA A 88 13.64 2.03 -3.84
C ALA A 88 14.33 0.70 -4.19
N ALA A 89 14.38 0.33 -5.47
CA ALA A 89 15.12 -0.82 -5.94
C ALA A 89 16.64 -0.65 -5.76
N ALA A 90 17.17 0.52 -6.10
CA ALA A 90 18.58 0.85 -5.90
C ALA A 90 18.95 0.81 -4.41
N MET A 91 18.11 1.37 -3.54
CA MET A 91 18.31 1.37 -2.09
C MET A 91 18.27 -0.05 -1.50
N SER A 92 17.29 -0.87 -1.88
CA SER A 92 17.18 -2.27 -1.44
C SER A 92 18.39 -3.10 -1.89
N THR A 93 18.83 -2.89 -3.14
CA THR A 93 20.05 -3.50 -3.67
C THR A 93 21.28 -3.05 -2.89
N GLY A 94 21.41 -1.75 -2.64
CA GLY A 94 22.51 -1.18 -1.88
C GLY A 94 22.57 -1.71 -0.46
N ALA A 95 21.42 -1.82 0.22
CA ALA A 95 21.31 -2.38 1.57
C ALA A 95 21.77 -3.84 1.61
N LEU A 96 21.30 -4.67 0.67
CA LEU A 96 21.69 -6.07 0.57
C LEU A 96 23.19 -6.23 0.27
N LEU A 97 23.73 -5.44 -0.67
CA LEU A 97 25.15 -5.52 -1.04
C LEU A 97 26.10 -4.94 0.01
N ALA A 98 25.60 -4.06 0.89
CA ALA A 98 26.34 -3.52 2.03
C ALA A 98 26.42 -4.52 3.20
N GLN A 99 25.54 -5.53 3.23
CA GLN A 99 25.54 -6.57 4.23
C GLN A 99 26.76 -7.48 4.07
N LYS A 100 27.60 -7.53 5.12
CA LYS A 100 28.83 -8.33 5.14
C LYS A 100 28.63 -9.74 5.70
N GLU A 101 27.69 -9.88 6.63
CA GLU A 101 27.45 -11.11 7.40
C GLU A 101 25.98 -11.52 7.27
N PRO A 102 25.65 -12.83 7.35
CA PRO A 102 24.27 -13.29 7.30
C PRO A 102 23.53 -12.81 8.55
N ILE A 103 22.25 -12.47 8.41
CA ILE A 103 21.38 -12.24 9.58
C ILE A 103 20.89 -13.62 10.04
N PRO A 104 21.14 -14.03 11.30
CA PRO A 104 20.72 -15.34 11.77
C PRO A 104 19.21 -15.50 11.71
N VAL A 105 18.74 -16.52 10.98
CA VAL A 105 17.32 -16.88 10.95
C VAL A 105 16.97 -17.80 12.10
N GLN A 106 15.74 -17.67 12.59
CA GLN A 106 15.21 -18.46 13.69
C GLN A 106 13.73 -18.76 13.47
N SER A 107 13.23 -19.82 14.11
CA SER A 107 11.83 -20.18 14.09
C SER A 107 11.03 -19.31 15.06
N PHE A 108 9.87 -18.84 14.64
CA PHE A 108 8.92 -18.16 15.53
C PHE A 108 8.15 -19.21 16.34
N THR A 109 8.40 -19.25 17.64
CA THR A 109 7.77 -20.20 18.57
C THR A 109 6.29 -19.89 18.86
N ASP A 110 5.82 -18.69 18.49
CA ASP A 110 4.53 -18.18 18.95
C ASP A 110 3.34 -18.58 18.07
N LEU A 111 3.57 -19.03 16.83
CA LEU A 111 2.50 -19.49 15.92
C LEU A 111 2.41 -21.01 15.78
N SER A 112 3.43 -21.75 16.21
CA SER A 112 3.43 -23.21 16.20
C SER A 112 3.79 -23.71 17.59
N THR A 113 2.89 -24.44 18.25
CA THR A 113 3.13 -25.22 19.47
C THR A 113 4.10 -26.39 19.26
N SER A 114 5.00 -26.27 18.28
CA SER A 114 5.97 -27.30 17.93
C SER A 114 7.00 -27.41 19.07
N PRO A 115 7.29 -28.63 19.56
CA PRO A 115 8.29 -28.86 20.60
C PRO A 115 9.72 -28.68 20.11
N MET A 116 9.92 -28.18 18.88
CA MET A 116 11.20 -27.98 18.21
C MET A 116 11.36 -26.51 17.83
N ALA A 117 12.53 -25.95 18.09
CA ALA A 117 12.93 -24.63 17.66
C ALA A 117 14.24 -24.70 16.88
N LEU A 118 14.35 -23.90 15.82
CA LEU A 118 15.55 -23.71 15.03
C LEU A 118 16.10 -22.32 15.32
N THR A 119 17.36 -22.24 15.68
CA THR A 119 18.03 -20.98 16.05
C THR A 119 19.39 -20.89 15.37
N ASN A 120 19.92 -19.67 15.24
CA ASN A 120 21.23 -19.39 14.65
C ASN A 120 21.42 -19.99 13.24
N GLY A 121 20.35 -20.02 12.44
CA GLY A 121 20.42 -20.44 11.04
C GLY A 121 21.24 -19.43 10.25
N THR A 122 22.39 -19.83 9.71
CA THR A 122 23.34 -18.92 9.04
C THR A 122 24.03 -19.60 7.86
N VAL A 123 24.69 -18.78 7.03
CA VAL A 123 25.49 -19.25 5.88
C VAL A 123 26.85 -18.54 5.87
N SER A 124 27.92 -19.28 5.63
CA SER A 124 29.28 -18.73 5.50
C SER A 124 30.01 -19.30 4.28
N PRO A 125 30.71 -18.47 3.48
CA PRO A 125 30.68 -17.00 3.51
C PRO A 125 29.29 -16.45 3.12
N TYR A 126 28.95 -15.21 3.50
CA TYR A 126 27.67 -14.63 3.03
C TYR A 126 27.74 -14.18 1.56
N ARG A 127 28.93 -13.80 1.10
CA ARG A 127 29.18 -13.31 -0.26
C ARG A 127 30.41 -13.98 -0.84
N ALA A 128 30.26 -14.59 -2.00
CA ALA A 128 31.37 -15.15 -2.75
C ALA A 128 31.02 -15.27 -4.25
N PRO A 129 32.01 -15.38 -5.15
CA PRO A 129 31.75 -15.58 -6.57
C PRO A 129 30.93 -16.86 -6.86
N PRO A 130 30.21 -16.91 -7.98
CA PRO A 130 29.56 -18.13 -8.46
C PRO A 130 30.53 -19.32 -8.52
N GLY A 131 30.05 -20.49 -8.14
CA GLY A 131 30.84 -21.73 -8.05
C GLY A 131 31.53 -21.94 -6.69
N THR A 132 31.35 -21.04 -5.73
CA THR A 132 31.88 -21.21 -4.36
C THR A 132 30.99 -22.16 -3.53
N SER A 133 31.62 -22.93 -2.63
CA SER A 133 30.90 -23.74 -1.64
C SER A 133 30.54 -22.90 -0.41
N PHE A 134 29.27 -22.97 -0.02
CA PHE A 134 28.68 -22.28 1.12
C PHE A 134 28.31 -23.27 2.22
N LEU A 135 28.77 -23.03 3.44
CA LEU A 135 28.42 -23.81 4.62
C LEU A 135 27.17 -23.21 5.24
N PHE A 136 26.07 -23.95 5.17
CA PHE A 136 24.84 -23.63 5.87
C PHE A 136 24.80 -24.39 7.19
N GLN A 137 24.41 -23.71 8.26
CA GLN A 137 24.31 -24.31 9.58
C GLN A 137 23.09 -23.80 10.35
N VAL A 138 22.53 -24.65 11.21
CA VAL A 138 21.42 -24.30 12.08
C VAL A 138 21.48 -25.12 13.37
N LYS A 139 21.00 -24.53 14.47
CA LYS A 139 20.92 -25.20 15.77
C LYS A 139 19.48 -25.64 16.05
N LEU A 140 19.28 -26.93 16.25
CA LEU A 140 18.02 -27.52 16.69
C LEU A 140 17.96 -27.57 18.22
N THR A 141 16.90 -27.05 18.80
CA THR A 141 16.57 -27.18 20.23
C THR A 141 15.19 -27.80 20.42
N THR A 142 15.03 -28.69 21.39
CA THR A 142 13.76 -29.41 21.63
C THR A 142 13.32 -29.32 23.08
N ALA A 143 12.01 -29.45 23.35
CA ALA A 143 11.47 -29.38 24.70
C ALA A 143 11.96 -30.52 25.62
N ALA A 144 12.05 -31.73 25.06
CA ALA A 144 12.53 -32.93 25.75
C ALA A 144 13.95 -33.31 25.30
N SER A 145 14.68 -34.03 26.15
CA SER A 145 15.99 -34.59 25.81
C SER A 145 15.81 -35.71 24.79
N ASN A 146 16.38 -35.55 23.61
CA ASN A 146 16.37 -36.54 22.53
C ASN A 146 17.72 -36.56 21.81
N THR A 147 17.92 -37.58 20.96
CA THR A 147 19.08 -37.69 20.09
C THR A 147 18.82 -36.99 18.74
N PRO A 148 19.84 -36.35 18.14
CA PRO A 148 19.74 -35.72 16.83
C PRO A 148 19.22 -36.65 15.71
N SER A 149 19.46 -37.95 15.83
CA SER A 149 19.02 -38.98 14.86
C SER A 149 17.51 -39.09 14.71
N ASN A 150 16.74 -38.60 15.69
CA ASN A 150 15.28 -38.65 15.66
C ASN A 150 14.67 -37.52 14.82
N TYR A 151 15.49 -36.65 14.24
CA TYR A 151 15.08 -35.46 13.52
C TYR A 151 15.72 -35.42 12.13
N SER A 152 14.92 -35.04 11.14
CA SER A 152 15.42 -34.70 9.81
C SER A 152 15.41 -33.19 9.65
N VAL A 153 16.62 -32.61 9.55
CA VAL A 153 16.83 -31.18 9.34
C VAL A 153 17.18 -30.94 7.88
N PHE A 154 16.56 -29.94 7.27
CA PHE A 154 16.73 -29.59 5.87
C PHE A 154 17.09 -28.11 5.71
N LEU A 155 18.02 -27.85 4.81
CA LEU A 155 18.17 -26.55 4.17
C LEU A 155 17.17 -26.46 3.02
N ASN A 156 16.24 -25.52 3.09
CA ASN A 156 15.32 -25.20 2.02
C ASN A 156 15.90 -24.05 1.21
N LEU A 157 16.62 -24.39 0.13
CA LEU A 157 17.21 -23.40 -0.76
C LEU A 157 16.22 -23.07 -1.87
N THR A 158 15.93 -21.80 -2.05
CA THR A 158 15.08 -21.29 -3.12
C THR A 158 15.94 -20.57 -4.13
N VAL A 159 15.89 -20.99 -5.39
CA VAL A 159 16.53 -20.30 -6.50
C VAL A 159 15.47 -19.49 -7.24
N VAL A 160 15.69 -18.19 -7.37
CA VAL A 160 14.80 -17.32 -8.14
C VAL A 160 15.18 -17.42 -9.61
N ARG A 161 14.38 -18.14 -10.39
CA ARG A 161 14.55 -18.30 -11.84
C ARG A 161 13.68 -17.33 -12.65
N GLY A 162 12.72 -16.70 -11.98
CA GLY A 162 11.84 -15.72 -12.58
C GLY A 162 10.80 -15.21 -11.58
N ILE A 163 9.75 -14.61 -12.13
CA ILE A 163 8.71 -13.86 -11.41
C ILE A 163 7.89 -14.74 -10.45
N ASN A 164 7.54 -15.94 -10.91
CA ASN A 164 6.76 -16.94 -10.17
C ASN A 164 7.45 -18.29 -10.17
N ASP A 165 8.65 -18.37 -10.73
CA ASP A 165 9.43 -19.60 -10.82
C ASP A 165 10.49 -19.61 -9.72
N PHE A 166 10.09 -20.21 -8.60
CA PHE A 166 10.92 -20.42 -7.44
C PHE A 166 11.22 -21.90 -7.35
N ASP A 167 12.45 -22.27 -7.73
CA ASP A 167 12.93 -23.65 -7.61
C ASP A 167 13.34 -23.88 -6.16
N ARG A 168 12.45 -24.52 -5.40
CA ARG A 168 12.65 -24.84 -3.97
C ARG A 168 13.20 -26.25 -3.85
N ARG A 169 14.42 -26.36 -3.34
CA ARG A 169 15.12 -27.64 -3.17
C ARG A 169 15.46 -27.86 -1.70
N PRO A 170 14.91 -28.93 -1.07
CA PRO A 170 15.34 -29.34 0.25
C PRO A 170 16.66 -30.11 0.14
N PHE A 171 17.62 -29.75 0.97
CA PHE A 171 18.89 -30.44 1.12
C PHE A 171 19.00 -30.98 2.54
N PRO A 172 19.14 -32.31 2.73
CA PRO A 172 19.29 -32.88 4.06
C PRO A 172 20.58 -32.38 4.70
N MET A 173 20.49 -32.00 5.98
CA MET A 173 21.62 -31.54 6.77
C MET A 173 22.15 -32.65 7.66
N THR A 174 23.46 -32.62 7.88
CA THR A 174 24.17 -33.62 8.68
C THR A 174 24.46 -33.07 10.07
N TYR A 175 24.28 -33.90 11.10
CA TYR A 175 24.65 -33.56 12.46
C TYR A 175 26.18 -33.44 12.59
N LEU A 176 26.68 -32.36 13.20
CA LEU A 176 28.12 -32.05 13.28
C LEU A 176 28.93 -33.01 14.18
N GLY A 177 28.26 -33.95 14.87
CA GLY A 177 28.90 -34.93 15.75
C GLY A 177 29.08 -34.44 17.19
N ALA A 178 29.21 -35.38 18.13
CA ALA A 178 29.27 -35.08 19.57
C ALA A 178 30.52 -34.27 20.01
N ASN A 179 31.56 -34.24 19.18
CA ASN A 179 32.80 -33.51 19.49
C ASN A 179 32.67 -32.00 19.24
N ALA A 180 31.76 -31.60 18.36
CA ALA A 180 31.55 -30.20 17.94
C ALA A 180 30.13 -29.69 18.22
N SER A 181 29.25 -30.56 18.73
CA SER A 181 27.86 -30.25 19.01
C SER A 181 27.32 -31.12 20.15
N SER A 182 26.27 -30.66 20.85
CA SER A 182 25.57 -31.49 21.83
C SER A 182 24.85 -32.66 21.16
N ASN A 183 24.98 -33.85 21.74
CA ASN A 183 24.20 -35.04 21.39
C ASN A 183 22.79 -35.04 22.03
N ASN A 184 22.47 -34.03 22.84
CA ASN A 184 21.18 -33.83 23.45
C ASN A 184 20.50 -32.61 22.81
N THR A 185 19.43 -32.84 22.05
CA THR A 185 18.70 -31.79 21.35
C THR A 185 18.04 -30.78 22.29
N LYS A 186 17.87 -31.08 23.59
CA LYS A 186 17.37 -30.11 24.58
C LYS A 186 18.39 -28.98 24.86
N THR A 187 19.68 -29.30 24.91
CA THR A 187 20.76 -28.30 25.09
C THR A 187 21.21 -27.70 23.74
N GLY A 188 20.89 -28.43 22.66
CA GLY A 188 20.82 -27.94 21.31
C GLY A 188 21.94 -28.48 20.41
N SER A 189 21.54 -28.96 19.24
CA SER A 189 22.38 -29.74 18.34
C SER A 189 22.54 -29.04 16.99
N TRP A 190 23.76 -28.94 16.50
CA TRP A 190 24.11 -28.31 15.23
C TRP A 190 24.00 -29.27 14.06
N PHE A 191 23.35 -28.78 13.01
CA PHE A 191 23.25 -29.43 11.72
C PHE A 191 23.88 -28.54 10.67
N VAL A 192 24.61 -29.15 9.74
CA VAL A 192 25.36 -28.46 8.68
C VAL A 192 25.17 -29.13 7.32
N VAL A 193 25.26 -28.33 6.26
CA VAL A 193 25.35 -28.82 4.88
C VAL A 193 26.19 -27.85 4.04
N ASN A 194 27.03 -28.39 3.16
CA ASN A 194 27.75 -27.61 2.17
C ASN A 194 27.01 -27.64 0.84
N GLN A 195 26.82 -26.47 0.22
CA GLN A 195 26.25 -26.37 -1.11
C GLN A 195 27.07 -25.45 -2.01
N THR A 196 27.36 -25.91 -3.22
CA THR A 196 28.00 -25.08 -4.24
C THR A 196 26.94 -24.33 -5.03
N LEU A 197 27.04 -23.00 -5.06
CA LEU A 197 25.99 -22.14 -5.60
C LEU A 197 26.47 -21.44 -6.87
N GLY A 198 25.60 -21.35 -7.87
CA GLY A 198 25.86 -20.69 -9.16
C GLY A 198 25.56 -19.19 -9.15
N ASP A 199 25.54 -18.59 -10.34
CA ASP A 199 25.15 -17.19 -10.53
C ASP A 199 23.61 -17.08 -10.55
N SER A 200 23.02 -16.85 -9.39
CA SER A 200 21.56 -16.75 -9.22
C SER A 200 21.22 -16.02 -7.93
N ILE A 201 19.97 -15.57 -7.83
CA ILE A 201 19.44 -15.04 -6.57
C ILE A 201 18.95 -16.22 -5.74
N TYR A 202 19.49 -16.34 -4.53
CA TYR A 202 19.11 -17.36 -3.58
C TYR A 202 18.32 -16.75 -2.43
N GLY A 203 17.36 -17.52 -1.93
CA GLY A 203 16.81 -17.37 -0.59
C GLY A 203 16.98 -18.68 0.15
N TYR A 204 17.21 -18.63 1.45
CA TYR A 204 17.41 -19.83 2.25
C TYR A 204 16.53 -19.82 3.49
N ALA A 205 16.16 -21.02 3.91
CA ALA A 205 15.45 -21.27 5.14
C ALA A 205 15.83 -22.65 5.67
N PHE A 206 15.46 -22.93 6.90
CA PHE A 206 15.69 -24.23 7.52
C PHE A 206 14.35 -24.83 7.96
N SER A 207 14.20 -26.14 7.81
CA SER A 207 13.08 -26.85 8.40
C SER A 207 13.53 -28.11 9.11
N VAL A 208 12.77 -28.52 10.12
CA VAL A 208 12.99 -29.77 10.85
C VAL A 208 11.67 -30.51 10.97
N THR A 209 11.72 -31.84 10.92
CA THR A 209 10.62 -32.72 11.28
C THR A 209 11.09 -33.83 12.22
N ASP A 210 10.22 -34.24 13.14
CA ASP A 210 10.42 -35.37 14.05
C ASP A 210 9.85 -36.69 13.51
N HIS A 211 9.43 -36.72 12.24
CA HIS A 211 8.76 -37.85 11.58
C HIS A 211 7.37 -38.21 12.15
N ARG A 212 6.86 -37.45 13.13
CA ARG A 212 5.60 -37.74 13.85
C ARG A 212 4.58 -36.62 13.69
N SER A 213 4.63 -35.90 12.58
CA SER A 213 3.81 -34.74 12.18
C SER A 213 4.24 -33.37 12.72
N ASN A 214 5.17 -33.29 13.68
CA ASN A 214 5.68 -31.98 14.06
C ASN A 214 6.70 -31.52 13.03
N TRP A 215 6.59 -30.25 12.67
CA TRP A 215 7.55 -29.57 11.83
C TRP A 215 7.74 -28.13 12.31
N THR A 216 8.95 -27.61 12.13
CA THR A 216 9.28 -26.22 12.44
C THR A 216 10.06 -25.65 11.27
N TYR A 217 9.89 -24.35 11.04
CA TYR A 217 10.54 -23.61 9.95
C TYR A 217 11.19 -22.32 10.49
N ALA A 218 12.36 -21.99 9.97
CA ALA A 218 13.12 -20.78 10.29
C ALA A 218 13.54 -20.08 8.98
N GLY A 219 13.15 -18.81 8.82
CA GLY A 219 13.39 -18.02 7.60
C GLY A 219 12.08 -17.53 6.94
N PRO A 220 12.08 -17.21 5.64
CA PRO A 220 13.25 -17.14 4.74
C PRO A 220 14.09 -15.88 4.93
N ASP A 221 15.37 -15.96 4.59
CA ASP A 221 16.27 -14.82 4.40
C ASP A 221 16.81 -14.79 2.96
N LEU A 222 17.17 -13.61 2.47
CA LEU A 222 17.70 -13.41 1.12
C LEU A 222 19.24 -13.55 1.13
N GLY A 223 19.75 -14.38 0.23
CA GLY A 223 21.17 -14.72 0.13
C GLY A 223 21.42 -16.23 0.12
N PRO A 224 22.68 -16.66 0.20
CA PRO A 224 23.90 -15.84 0.12
C PRO A 224 24.04 -15.13 -1.25
N VAL A 225 24.89 -14.10 -1.29
CA VAL A 225 25.09 -13.25 -2.46
C VAL A 225 26.14 -13.86 -3.39
N THR A 226 25.68 -14.46 -4.49
CA THR A 226 26.56 -14.92 -5.59
C THR A 226 26.38 -14.12 -6.87
N ALA A 227 25.16 -13.63 -7.13
CA ALA A 227 24.85 -12.91 -8.35
C ALA A 227 25.36 -11.46 -8.37
N SER A 228 25.43 -10.90 -9.58
CA SER A 228 25.80 -9.51 -9.79
C SER A 228 24.82 -8.53 -9.14
N GLY A 229 25.31 -7.33 -8.77
CA GLY A 229 24.45 -6.27 -8.25
C GLY A 229 23.34 -5.83 -9.21
N TRP A 230 23.57 -5.93 -10.52
CA TRP A 230 22.55 -5.64 -11.53
C TRP A 230 21.42 -6.67 -11.55
N THR A 231 21.74 -7.94 -11.27
CA THR A 231 20.75 -9.00 -11.14
C THR A 231 19.82 -8.71 -9.95
N PHE A 232 20.39 -8.34 -8.80
CA PHE A 232 19.60 -7.93 -7.63
C PHE A 232 18.82 -6.63 -7.88
N TYR A 233 19.41 -5.65 -8.56
CA TYR A 233 18.71 -4.43 -8.93
C TYR A 233 17.51 -4.70 -9.84
N GLY A 234 17.66 -5.54 -10.86
CA GLY A 234 16.56 -5.96 -11.72
C GLY A 234 15.46 -6.71 -10.95
N PHE A 235 15.86 -7.60 -10.02
CA PHE A 235 14.92 -8.29 -9.14
C PHE A 235 14.14 -7.32 -8.25
N PHE A 236 14.81 -6.41 -7.54
CA PHE A 236 14.12 -5.43 -6.70
C PHE A 236 13.28 -4.45 -7.52
N LEU A 237 13.75 -4.01 -8.69
CA LEU A 237 12.96 -3.15 -9.59
C LEU A 237 11.65 -3.84 -9.96
N TYR A 238 11.74 -5.12 -10.34
CA TYR A 238 10.57 -5.94 -10.66
C TYR A 238 9.63 -6.11 -9.46
N VAL A 239 10.17 -6.60 -8.33
CA VAL A 239 9.39 -6.89 -7.13
C VAL A 239 8.73 -5.63 -6.59
N THR A 240 9.45 -4.50 -6.57
CA THR A 240 8.89 -3.21 -6.16
C THR A 240 7.80 -2.77 -7.13
N ALA A 241 8.07 -2.72 -8.44
CA ALA A 241 7.10 -2.25 -9.45
C ALA A 241 5.76 -3.02 -9.43
N LEU A 242 5.83 -4.34 -9.22
CA LEU A 242 4.66 -5.23 -9.27
C LEU A 242 4.24 -5.73 -7.88
N SER A 243 4.76 -5.10 -6.82
CA SER A 243 4.35 -5.40 -5.46
C SER A 243 2.85 -5.09 -5.27
N GLN A 244 2.21 -5.85 -4.37
CA GLN A 244 0.85 -5.55 -3.91
C GLN A 244 0.74 -4.14 -3.33
N VAL A 245 1.82 -3.64 -2.70
CA VAL A 245 1.95 -2.28 -2.19
C VAL A 245 1.80 -1.25 -3.31
N THR A 246 2.54 -1.40 -4.41
CA THR A 246 2.47 -0.47 -5.56
C THR A 246 1.09 -0.50 -6.21
N ILE A 247 0.54 -1.70 -6.43
CA ILE A 247 -0.78 -1.86 -7.02
C ILE A 247 -1.83 -1.17 -6.15
N LEU A 248 -1.81 -1.43 -4.84
CA LEU A 248 -2.75 -0.83 -3.89
C LEU A 248 -2.59 0.70 -3.86
N ALA A 249 -1.36 1.22 -3.76
CA ALA A 249 -1.11 2.66 -3.75
C ALA A 249 -1.59 3.35 -5.03
N VAL A 250 -1.36 2.76 -6.20
CA VAL A 250 -1.84 3.28 -7.49
C VAL A 250 -3.37 3.26 -7.57
N VAL A 251 -4.01 2.16 -7.18
CA VAL A 251 -5.47 2.06 -7.15
C VAL A 251 -6.08 3.08 -6.20
N THR A 252 -5.54 3.21 -4.98
CA THR A 252 -5.97 4.20 -4.00
C THR A 252 -5.77 5.62 -4.53
N TYR A 253 -4.68 5.91 -5.25
CA TYR A 253 -4.49 7.20 -5.89
C TYR A 253 -5.60 7.50 -6.91
N PHE A 254 -5.91 6.54 -7.79
CA PHE A 254 -6.97 6.74 -8.78
C PHE A 254 -8.35 6.88 -8.12
N ALA A 255 -8.60 6.20 -7.00
CA ALA A 255 -9.81 6.40 -6.20
C ALA A 255 -9.87 7.84 -5.64
N ILE A 256 -8.77 8.36 -5.07
CA ILE A 256 -8.69 9.76 -4.59
C ILE A 256 -8.94 10.73 -5.74
N LEU A 257 -8.28 10.53 -6.88
CA LEU A 257 -8.40 11.38 -8.06
C LEU A 257 -9.83 11.35 -8.63
N PHE A 258 -10.47 10.19 -8.65
CA PHE A 258 -11.86 10.03 -9.06
C PHE A 258 -12.81 10.75 -8.10
N LEU A 259 -12.67 10.57 -6.78
CA LEU A 259 -13.50 11.24 -5.77
C LEU A 259 -13.33 12.76 -5.85
N TRP A 260 -12.11 13.25 -6.00
CA TRP A 260 -11.84 14.67 -6.17
C TRP A 260 -12.47 15.23 -7.45
N TRP A 261 -12.31 14.56 -8.59
CA TRP A 261 -12.93 14.98 -9.84
C TRP A 261 -14.46 14.94 -9.77
N TYR A 262 -15.03 13.88 -9.20
CA TYR A 262 -16.47 13.71 -9.03
C TYR A 262 -17.05 14.81 -8.14
N THR A 263 -16.42 15.10 -7.00
CA THR A 263 -16.87 16.17 -6.11
C THR A 263 -16.73 17.56 -6.73
N ALA A 264 -15.67 17.82 -7.50
CA ALA A 264 -15.53 19.06 -8.27
C ALA A 264 -16.68 19.21 -9.29
N ARG A 265 -16.98 18.14 -10.05
CA ARG A 265 -18.07 18.13 -11.03
C ARG A 265 -19.45 18.31 -10.39
N GLN A 266 -19.70 17.69 -9.22
CA GLN A 266 -20.93 17.86 -8.46
C GLN A 266 -21.11 19.31 -8.00
N ARG A 267 -20.04 19.97 -7.54
CA ARG A 267 -20.07 21.38 -7.16
C ARG A 267 -20.40 22.27 -8.37
N GLU A 268 -19.78 22.04 -9.52
CA GLU A 268 -20.08 22.76 -10.76
C GLU A 268 -21.52 22.55 -11.24
N ALA A 269 -22.06 21.34 -11.10
CA ALA A 269 -23.45 21.05 -11.46
C ALA A 269 -24.43 21.80 -10.54
N ARG A 270 -24.16 21.84 -9.22
CA ARG A 270 -24.95 22.59 -8.24
C ARG A 270 -24.90 24.09 -8.49
N THR A 271 -23.72 24.67 -8.75
CA THR A 271 -23.60 26.10 -9.03
C THR A 271 -24.32 26.49 -10.32
N LYS A 272 -24.23 25.68 -11.38
CA LYS A 272 -24.98 25.89 -12.63
C LYS A 272 -26.50 25.75 -12.44
N ALA A 273 -26.95 24.81 -11.61
CA ALA A 273 -28.37 24.66 -11.31
C ALA A 273 -28.92 25.88 -10.55
N LEU A 274 -28.18 26.36 -9.54
CA LEU A 274 -28.54 27.58 -8.79
C LEU A 274 -28.56 28.83 -9.69
N ALA A 275 -27.58 28.97 -10.59
CA ALA A 275 -27.54 30.07 -11.56
C ALA A 275 -28.77 30.04 -12.49
N ARG A 276 -29.11 28.87 -13.04
CA ARG A 276 -30.29 28.70 -13.92
C ARG A 276 -31.61 28.96 -13.19
N SER A 277 -31.74 28.56 -11.92
CA SER A 277 -32.94 28.88 -11.14
C SER A 277 -33.05 30.38 -10.84
N ALA A 278 -31.93 31.07 -10.62
CA ALA A 278 -31.91 32.51 -10.40
C ALA A 278 -32.23 33.31 -11.67
N GLU A 279 -31.79 32.85 -12.84
CA GLU A 279 -32.17 33.45 -14.13
C GLU A 279 -33.67 33.28 -14.42
N LYS A 280 -34.21 32.05 -14.24
CA LYS A 280 -35.65 31.82 -14.40
C LYS A 280 -36.49 32.68 -13.46
N ALA A 281 -36.08 32.81 -12.19
CA ALA A 281 -36.79 33.65 -11.23
C ALA A 281 -36.78 35.15 -11.60
N LYS A 282 -35.72 35.63 -12.27
CA LYS A 282 -35.66 37.00 -12.79
C LYS A 282 -36.59 37.19 -14.00
N GLU A 283 -36.62 36.23 -14.94
CA GLU A 283 -37.50 36.30 -16.11
C GLU A 283 -38.98 36.32 -15.72
N THR A 284 -39.40 35.47 -14.77
CA THR A 284 -40.80 35.41 -14.30
C THR A 284 -41.24 36.68 -13.54
N SER A 285 -40.30 37.49 -13.04
CA SER A 285 -40.61 38.76 -12.37
C SER A 285 -40.75 39.97 -13.31
N THR A 286 -40.53 39.78 -14.61
CA THR A 286 -40.59 40.86 -15.64
C THR A 286 -41.81 40.80 -16.56
N GLU A 287 -42.68 39.79 -16.44
CA GLU A 287 -43.94 39.74 -17.20
C GLU A 287 -45.10 40.25 -16.34
N ASP A 288 -45.67 41.41 -16.72
CA ASP A 288 -46.83 42.04 -16.09
C ASP A 288 -48.10 41.16 -16.20
N PRO A 289 -48.97 41.10 -15.17
CA PRO A 289 -50.22 40.35 -15.21
C PRO A 289 -51.34 41.14 -15.90
N LYS A 290 -51.91 40.62 -16.99
CA LYS A 290 -53.21 41.08 -17.52
C LYS A 290 -54.26 39.96 -17.55
N GLU A 291 -55.33 40.20 -16.78
CA GLU A 291 -56.75 39.80 -16.92
C GLU A 291 -57.17 39.31 -18.32
N SER A 292 -58.11 38.38 -18.54
CA SER A 292 -59.31 37.97 -17.78
C SER A 292 -60.00 36.78 -18.49
N ALA A 293 -61.03 36.23 -17.82
CA ALA A 293 -62.21 35.52 -18.35
C ALA A 293 -62.28 33.98 -18.22
N LYS A 294 -63.15 33.56 -17.28
CA LYS A 294 -63.92 32.29 -17.20
C LYS A 294 -65.30 32.52 -17.87
N PRO A 295 -66.18 31.51 -18.11
CA PRO A 295 -66.04 30.05 -18.30
C PRO A 295 -66.87 29.57 -19.57
N PRO A 296 -67.22 28.29 -19.87
CA PRO A 296 -67.86 27.27 -19.01
C PRO A 296 -67.20 25.87 -18.99
N LEU A 297 -67.67 25.08 -18.04
CA LEU A 297 -67.27 23.73 -17.66
C LEU A 297 -67.47 22.68 -18.75
N THR A 298 -66.46 21.82 -18.96
CA THR A 298 -66.67 20.39 -19.25
C THR A 298 -65.56 19.54 -18.63
N PHE A 299 -66.03 18.67 -17.72
CA PHE A 299 -65.48 17.42 -17.18
C PHE A 299 -64.12 16.90 -17.71
N GLY A 300 -63.17 16.70 -16.79
CA GLY A 300 -62.11 15.69 -16.93
C GLY A 300 -60.75 16.08 -16.31
N GLY A 301 -60.40 15.50 -15.16
CA GLY A 301 -59.01 15.32 -14.72
C GLY A 301 -58.33 16.51 -14.03
N LYS A 302 -58.61 16.70 -12.75
CA LYS A 302 -58.09 17.78 -11.89
C LYS A 302 -56.56 17.75 -11.75
N ALA A 303 -55.93 18.81 -12.23
CA ALA A 303 -54.76 19.42 -11.62
C ALA A 303 -55.19 20.58 -10.70
N ALA A 304 -54.39 20.81 -9.65
CA ALA A 304 -54.21 22.07 -8.93
C ALA A 304 -55.43 22.70 -8.23
N LYS A 305 -55.54 22.45 -6.92
CA LYS A 305 -56.11 23.39 -5.95
C LYS A 305 -55.12 23.59 -4.80
N ALA A 306 -55.14 24.82 -4.28
CA ALA A 306 -54.16 25.38 -3.35
C ALA A 306 -54.12 24.64 -2.00
N THR A 307 -52.93 24.22 -1.60
CA THR A 307 -52.60 23.60 -0.32
C THR A 307 -52.38 24.68 0.74
N ALA A 308 -53.37 24.90 1.62
CA ALA A 308 -53.32 25.96 2.63
C ALA A 308 -52.93 25.50 4.04
N PHE A 309 -52.74 24.20 4.30
CA PHE A 309 -52.39 23.71 5.64
C PHE A 309 -51.37 22.58 5.57
N THR A 310 -50.40 22.57 6.49
CA THR A 310 -49.37 21.52 6.60
C THR A 310 -49.57 20.70 7.87
N CYS A 311 -49.60 19.38 7.74
CA CYS A 311 -49.68 18.45 8.86
C CYS A 311 -48.49 18.65 9.80
N THR A 312 -48.76 18.98 11.05
CA THR A 312 -47.73 19.27 12.07
C THR A 312 -46.85 18.05 12.40
N ASN A 313 -47.34 16.83 12.17
CA ASN A 313 -46.63 15.61 12.52
C ASN A 313 -45.64 15.15 11.44
N CYS A 314 -45.95 15.37 10.15
CA CYS A 314 -45.12 14.87 9.05
C CYS A 314 -44.77 15.91 7.97
N GLY A 315 -45.25 17.15 8.11
CA GLY A 315 -44.99 18.25 7.17
C GLY A 315 -45.61 18.07 5.79
N ALA A 316 -46.62 17.19 5.66
CA ALA A 316 -47.35 17.00 4.40
C ALA A 316 -48.44 18.06 4.24
N ASP A 317 -48.63 18.53 3.02
CA ASP A 317 -49.76 19.41 2.67
C ASP A 317 -51.08 18.64 2.81
N VAL A 318 -52.05 19.25 3.48
CA VAL A 318 -53.40 18.71 3.74
C VAL A 318 -54.45 19.72 3.34
N GLU A 319 -55.59 19.23 2.84
CA GLU A 319 -56.76 20.07 2.53
C GLU A 319 -57.62 20.25 3.79
N GLU A 320 -58.34 21.37 3.88
CA GLU A 320 -59.19 21.70 5.06
C GLU A 320 -60.34 20.70 5.28
N THR A 321 -60.69 19.92 4.25
CA THR A 321 -61.71 18.86 4.33
C THR A 321 -61.16 17.51 4.76
N ASP A 322 -59.85 17.37 4.97
CA ASP A 322 -59.24 16.10 5.35
C ASP A 322 -59.35 15.88 6.87
N ALA A 323 -60.16 14.92 7.31
CA ALA A 323 -60.24 14.53 8.72
C ALA A 323 -58.98 13.79 9.24
N LYS A 324 -58.13 13.29 8.32
CA LYS A 324 -56.90 12.57 8.63
C LYS A 324 -55.83 12.89 7.59
N CYS A 325 -54.57 12.95 8.00
CA CYS A 325 -53.47 13.15 7.09
C CYS A 325 -53.30 11.95 6.13
N PRO A 326 -53.33 12.14 4.81
CA PRO A 326 -53.21 11.05 3.83
C PRO A 326 -51.80 10.42 3.80
N LYS A 327 -50.79 11.10 4.36
CA LYS A 327 -49.39 10.63 4.34
C LYS A 327 -48.98 9.85 5.58
N CYS A 328 -49.47 10.22 6.76
CA CYS A 328 -49.09 9.57 8.02
C CYS A 328 -50.26 9.01 8.85
N GLY A 329 -51.51 9.24 8.43
CA GLY A 329 -52.69 8.71 9.10
C GLY A 329 -53.06 9.40 10.42
N ALA A 330 -52.37 10.48 10.80
CA ALA A 330 -52.72 11.27 11.98
C ALA A 330 -54.13 11.86 11.82
N VAL A 331 -54.98 11.67 12.83
CA VAL A 331 -56.35 12.23 12.86
C VAL A 331 -56.27 13.65 13.37
N PHE A 332 -56.94 14.58 12.70
CA PHE A 332 -57.08 15.95 13.18
C PHE A 332 -58.33 15.97 14.08
N GLU A 333 -58.18 16.42 15.33
CA GLU A 333 -59.33 16.64 16.20
C GLU A 333 -59.99 17.98 15.80
N ASP A 334 -61.32 17.98 15.72
CA ASP A 334 -62.13 19.14 15.26
C ASP A 334 -61.88 20.42 16.06
#